data_AF-A0A5C7LDD1-F1
#
_entry.id   AF-A0A5C7LDD1-F1
#
_cell.length_a   1.000
_cell.length_b   1.000
_cell.length_c   1.000
_cell.angle_alpha   90.00
_cell.angle_beta   90.00
_cell.angle_gamma   90.00
#
_symmetry.space_group_name_H-M   'P 1'
#
loop_
_entity.id
_entity.type
_entity.pdbx_description
1 polymer ?
#
loop_
_entity_poly.entity_id
_entity_poly.type
_entity_poly.pdbx_seq_one_letter_code
_entity_poly.pdbx_strand_id
1 'polypeptide(L)'
;MMKRVISLLVPSIALAVFPAAASAAPLDLVTSVVQSVQPKVSELKLKYPVKLPNTEAFCSAFAETKSQIESRLAEKESAVAAYLDALPEDLENGRNERDAKLEEARSEADQLRGEWYTRLALRADGDNEEDAVEDYQERVEEAVDDRRAAIDAAILDFRTETDALVTKRKAAMQSARDAFRSSVAAAVARLETGCADGLSTATLLSNFKGDLAAARTKLANDKKAAEGLQEEAKKRVEVRKSRVATALKTCQTDLALANAELKQAFEED
;
A
#
# COMPACT_ATOMS: atom_id res chain seq x y z
N MET A 1 45.10 30.42 44.25
CA MET A 1 44.56 29.55 43.18
C MET A 1 43.31 28.89 43.71
N MET A 2 42.15 29.54 43.49
CA MET A 2 40.86 29.05 43.96
C MET A 2 40.32 28.08 42.90
N LYS A 3 40.28 26.79 43.23
CA LYS A 3 39.49 25.79 42.49
C LYS A 3 38.02 26.15 42.64
N ARG A 4 37.44 26.83 41.65
CA ARG A 4 35.99 26.93 41.52
C ARG A 4 35.52 25.56 41.03
N VAL A 5 35.03 24.75 41.96
CA VAL A 5 34.20 23.59 41.63
C VAL A 5 32.88 24.15 41.11
N ILE A 6 32.83 24.45 39.82
CA ILE A 6 31.56 24.70 39.15
C ILE A 6 30.92 23.32 39.05
N SER A 7 29.99 23.05 39.96
CA SER A 7 29.09 21.91 39.85
C SER A 7 28.21 22.14 38.62
N LEU A 8 28.74 21.78 37.45
CA LEU A 8 28.03 21.72 36.18
C LEU A 8 26.99 20.62 36.29
N LEU A 9 25.81 21.00 36.76
CA LEU A 9 24.57 20.33 36.40
C LEU A 9 24.45 20.45 34.88
N VAL A 10 25.09 19.53 34.15
CA VAL A 10 24.71 19.23 32.77
C VAL A 10 23.26 18.76 32.90
N PRO A 11 22.27 19.56 32.45
CA PRO A 11 20.89 19.11 32.51
C PRO A 11 20.85 17.80 31.76
N SER A 12 20.47 16.72 32.44
CA SER A 12 20.29 15.41 31.82
C SER A 12 19.52 15.62 30.54
N ILE A 13 20.25 15.55 29.42
CA ILE A 13 19.76 15.82 28.09
C ILE A 13 18.85 14.63 27.81
N ALA A 14 17.60 14.74 28.24
CA ALA A 14 16.55 13.92 27.71
C ALA A 14 16.63 14.19 26.21
N LEU A 15 17.16 13.20 25.47
CA LEU A 15 17.03 13.13 24.02
C LEU A 15 15.65 13.70 23.73
N ALA A 16 15.59 14.81 23.01
CA ALA A 16 14.35 15.18 22.37
C ALA A 16 14.03 13.94 21.55
N VAL A 17 13.14 13.12 22.11
CA VAL A 17 12.63 11.91 21.53
C VAL A 17 11.99 12.45 20.29
N PHE A 18 12.75 12.44 19.18
CA PHE A 18 12.22 12.62 17.85
C PHE A 18 10.97 11.77 17.85
N PRO A 19 9.77 12.36 17.78
CA PRO A 19 8.56 11.63 18.04
C PRO A 19 8.54 10.49 17.02
N ALA A 20 8.85 9.28 17.51
CA ALA A 20 8.76 8.03 16.76
C ALA A 20 7.32 7.82 16.23
N ALA A 21 6.39 8.66 16.69
CA ALA A 21 5.00 8.74 16.33
C ALA A 21 4.72 9.18 14.88
N ALA A 22 5.65 9.82 14.16
CA ALA A 22 5.34 10.25 12.78
C ALA A 22 5.34 9.12 11.73
N SER A 23 5.92 7.95 12.03
CA SER A 23 6.05 6.86 11.03
C SER A 23 4.90 5.82 11.04
N ALA A 24 3.95 5.95 11.97
CA ALA A 24 2.81 5.03 12.11
C ALA A 24 1.50 5.57 11.50
N ALA A 25 1.58 6.52 10.56
CA ALA A 25 0.43 6.84 9.71
C ALA A 25 -0.01 5.56 8.97
N PRO A 26 -1.31 5.26 8.96
CA PRO A 26 -1.77 3.88 9.03
C PRO A 26 -1.44 3.12 7.75
N LEU A 27 -0.70 2.03 7.94
CA LEU A 27 -0.55 0.90 7.01
C LEU A 27 -1.91 0.32 6.55
N ASP A 28 -3.01 0.77 7.14
CA ASP A 28 -4.37 0.44 6.73
C ASP A 28 -4.76 0.98 5.36
N LEU A 29 -4.06 1.92 4.71
CA LEU A 29 -4.54 2.38 3.39
C LEU A 29 -4.30 1.33 2.30
N VAL A 30 -3.13 0.69 2.24
CA VAL A 30 -2.88 -0.40 1.27
C VAL A 30 -3.76 -1.60 1.60
N THR A 31 -3.93 -1.92 2.88
CA THR A 31 -4.76 -3.04 3.32
C THR A 31 -6.25 -2.76 3.12
N SER A 32 -6.74 -1.54 3.36
CA SER A 32 -8.13 -1.14 3.16
C SER A 32 -8.48 -0.88 1.70
N VAL A 33 -7.57 -0.33 0.88
CA VAL A 33 -7.75 -0.27 -0.57
C VAL A 33 -7.72 -1.68 -1.15
N VAL A 34 -6.93 -2.62 -0.62
CA VAL A 34 -6.96 -4.02 -1.10
C VAL A 34 -8.16 -4.82 -0.55
N GLN A 35 -8.65 -4.53 0.67
CA GLN A 35 -9.75 -5.26 1.35
C GLN A 35 -11.16 -4.69 1.12
N SER A 36 -11.32 -3.36 0.97
CA SER A 36 -12.63 -2.76 0.65
C SER A 36 -13.07 -3.07 -0.78
N VAL A 37 -12.17 -3.60 -1.59
CA VAL A 37 -12.35 -3.92 -3.01
C VAL A 37 -12.80 -5.36 -3.14
N GLN A 38 -13.97 -5.61 -2.60
CA GLN A 38 -14.85 -6.51 -3.29
C GLN A 38 -15.71 -5.63 -4.19
N PRO A 39 -15.57 -5.67 -5.53
CA PRO A 39 -16.72 -5.26 -6.33
C PRO A 39 -17.88 -6.08 -5.77
N LYS A 40 -18.93 -5.39 -5.32
CA LYS A 40 -20.23 -6.01 -5.07
C LYS A 40 -20.72 -6.51 -6.43
N VAL A 41 -20.13 -7.59 -6.92
CA VAL A 41 -20.74 -8.55 -7.83
C VAL A 41 -21.73 -9.33 -6.95
N SER A 42 -22.58 -8.59 -6.24
CA SER A 42 -23.78 -9.09 -5.62
C SER A 42 -24.61 -9.61 -6.77
N GLU A 43 -24.50 -10.93 -6.96
CA GLU A 43 -25.32 -11.80 -7.78
C GLU A 43 -25.91 -11.10 -9.01
N LEU A 44 -25.40 -11.43 -10.20
CA LEU A 44 -26.17 -11.25 -11.42
C LEU A 44 -27.43 -12.12 -11.29
N LYS A 45 -28.44 -11.62 -10.58
CA LYS A 45 -29.75 -12.21 -10.35
C LYS A 45 -30.47 -12.08 -11.68
N LEU A 46 -30.27 -13.07 -12.53
CA LEU A 46 -31.01 -13.17 -13.76
C LEU A 46 -32.44 -13.57 -13.40
N LYS A 47 -33.39 -12.67 -13.70
CA LYS A 47 -34.79 -13.06 -13.78
C LYS A 47 -34.90 -13.95 -15.01
N TYR A 48 -34.98 -15.26 -14.80
CA TYR A 48 -35.34 -16.19 -15.87
C TYR A 48 -36.86 -16.13 -16.06
N PRO A 49 -37.37 -16.21 -17.29
CA PRO A 49 -38.81 -16.39 -17.49
C PRO A 49 -39.26 -17.66 -16.75
N VAL A 50 -40.29 -17.48 -15.92
CA VAL A 50 -41.00 -18.57 -15.22
C VAL A 50 -41.47 -19.58 -16.26
N LYS A 51 -41.28 -20.89 -16.00
CA LYS A 51 -41.65 -22.04 -16.87
C LYS A 51 -42.66 -21.67 -17.98
N LEU A 52 -42.14 -21.37 -19.17
CA LEU A 52 -42.99 -21.10 -20.34
C LEU A 52 -43.52 -22.44 -20.90
N PRO A 53 -44.75 -22.45 -21.45
CA PRO A 53 -45.48 -23.68 -21.74
C PRO A 53 -44.89 -24.52 -22.88
N ASN A 54 -44.09 -23.91 -23.76
CA ASN A 54 -43.38 -24.61 -24.82
C ASN A 54 -41.98 -24.00 -25.07
N THR A 55 -41.14 -24.74 -25.79
CA THR A 55 -39.74 -24.37 -26.08
C THR A 55 -39.63 -23.15 -26.98
N GLU A 56 -40.54 -22.97 -27.93
CA GLU A 56 -40.57 -21.82 -28.83
C GLU A 56 -40.78 -20.50 -28.08
N ALA A 57 -41.76 -20.43 -27.18
CA ALA A 57 -41.99 -19.25 -26.35
C ALA A 57 -40.79 -18.95 -25.43
N PHE A 58 -40.12 -19.99 -24.90
CA PHE A 58 -38.90 -19.82 -24.11
C PHE A 58 -37.76 -19.20 -24.93
N CYS A 59 -37.50 -19.75 -26.12
CA CYS A 59 -36.45 -19.27 -27.00
C CYS A 59 -36.71 -17.83 -27.50
N SER A 60 -37.95 -17.47 -27.81
CA SER A 60 -38.31 -16.09 -28.16
C SER A 60 -38.15 -15.12 -26.98
N ALA A 61 -38.54 -15.52 -25.77
CA ALA A 61 -38.38 -14.69 -24.57
C ALA A 61 -36.90 -14.53 -24.15
N PHE A 62 -36.04 -15.46 -24.54
CA PHE A 62 -34.62 -15.41 -24.21
C PHE A 62 -33.89 -14.26 -24.92
N ALA A 63 -34.33 -13.84 -26.11
CA ALA A 63 -33.69 -12.71 -26.81
C ALA A 63 -33.69 -11.41 -25.97
N GLU A 64 -34.80 -11.12 -25.29
CA GLU A 64 -34.89 -9.99 -24.35
C GLU A 64 -34.00 -10.22 -23.12
N THR A 65 -33.97 -11.45 -22.60
CA THR A 65 -33.12 -11.84 -21.47
C THR A 65 -31.63 -11.68 -21.80
N LYS A 66 -31.23 -12.01 -23.03
CA LYS A 66 -29.87 -11.82 -23.56
C LYS A 66 -29.46 -10.36 -23.54
N SER A 67 -30.29 -9.47 -24.09
CA SER A 67 -30.04 -8.02 -24.06
C SER A 67 -29.83 -7.50 -22.62
N GLN A 68 -30.65 -7.97 -21.68
CA GLN A 68 -30.50 -7.61 -20.27
C GLN A 68 -29.23 -8.19 -19.62
N ILE A 69 -28.82 -9.41 -19.99
CA ILE A 69 -27.55 -10.01 -19.56
C ILE A 69 -26.37 -9.16 -20.04
N GLU A 70 -26.34 -8.84 -21.33
CA GLU A 70 -25.27 -8.09 -21.98
C GLU A 70 -25.15 -6.68 -21.40
N SER A 71 -26.28 -5.99 -21.22
CA SER A 71 -26.32 -4.65 -20.61
C SER A 71 -25.77 -4.64 -19.18
N ARG A 72 -26.23 -5.57 -18.33
CA ARG A 72 -25.76 -5.66 -16.94
C ARG A 72 -24.29 -6.08 -16.85
N LEU A 73 -23.85 -6.94 -17.76
CA LEU A 73 -22.45 -7.35 -17.85
C LEU A 73 -21.57 -6.14 -18.22
N ALA A 74 -21.96 -5.37 -19.23
CA ALA A 74 -21.25 -4.16 -19.65
C ALA A 74 -21.18 -3.10 -18.52
N GLU A 75 -22.27 -2.87 -17.78
CA GLU A 75 -22.28 -1.96 -16.63
C GLU A 75 -21.26 -2.38 -15.57
N LYS A 76 -21.24 -3.67 -15.22
CA LYS A 76 -20.31 -4.20 -14.20
C LYS A 76 -18.87 -4.19 -14.69
N GLU A 77 -18.63 -4.48 -15.96
CA GLU A 77 -17.30 -4.39 -16.57
C GLU A 77 -16.77 -2.96 -16.54
N SER A 78 -17.60 -1.98 -16.89
CA SER A 78 -17.23 -0.57 -16.86
C SER A 78 -16.90 -0.11 -15.43
N ALA A 79 -17.68 -0.52 -14.44
CA ALA A 79 -17.41 -0.19 -13.04
C ALA A 79 -16.08 -0.80 -12.55
N VAL A 80 -15.78 -2.06 -12.93
CA VAL A 80 -14.50 -2.69 -12.59
C VAL A 80 -13.34 -2.02 -13.31
N ALA A 81 -13.49 -1.66 -14.59
CA ALA A 81 -12.45 -0.98 -15.36
C ALA A 81 -12.12 0.39 -14.75
N ALA A 82 -13.13 1.24 -14.53
CA ALA A 82 -12.97 2.55 -13.93
C ALA A 82 -12.27 2.47 -12.56
N TYR A 83 -12.66 1.50 -11.73
CA TYR A 83 -12.02 1.26 -10.45
C TYR A 83 -10.52 0.90 -10.59
N LEU A 84 -10.19 -0.01 -11.50
CA LEU A 84 -8.80 -0.41 -11.74
C LEU A 84 -7.95 0.70 -12.36
N ASP A 85 -8.57 1.67 -13.01
CA ASP A 85 -7.90 2.82 -13.63
C ASP A 85 -7.69 3.98 -12.65
N ALA A 86 -8.55 4.14 -11.65
CA ALA A 86 -8.36 5.12 -10.56
C ALA A 86 -7.28 4.70 -9.54
N LEU A 87 -7.05 3.40 -9.38
CA LEU A 87 -6.15 2.86 -8.35
C LEU A 87 -4.71 3.46 -8.35
N PRO A 88 -4.04 3.64 -9.51
CA PRO A 88 -2.70 4.25 -9.52
C PRO A 88 -2.69 5.68 -9.00
N GLU A 89 -3.70 6.49 -9.37
CA GLU A 89 -3.82 7.88 -8.95
C GLU A 89 -4.04 7.99 -7.44
N ASP A 90 -4.94 7.18 -6.87
CA ASP A 90 -5.17 7.12 -5.43
C ASP A 90 -3.89 6.75 -4.65
N LEU A 91 -3.11 5.80 -5.18
CA LEU A 91 -1.85 5.38 -4.57
C LEU A 91 -0.79 6.50 -4.65
N GLU A 92 -0.70 7.19 -5.78
CA GLU A 92 0.22 8.30 -6.00
C GLU A 92 -0.10 9.48 -5.10
N ASN A 93 -1.36 9.89 -5.02
CA ASN A 93 -1.81 10.97 -4.13
C ASN A 93 -1.46 10.67 -2.66
N GLY A 94 -1.76 9.47 -2.19
CA GLY A 94 -1.41 9.07 -0.82
C GLY A 94 0.11 9.01 -0.57
N ARG A 95 0.93 8.74 -1.60
CA ARG A 95 2.40 8.79 -1.49
C ARG A 95 2.89 10.23 -1.38
N ASN A 96 2.37 11.12 -2.21
CA ASN A 96 2.75 12.53 -2.22
C ASN A 96 2.44 13.21 -0.88
N GLU A 97 1.28 12.92 -0.28
CA GLU A 97 0.94 13.44 1.05
C GLU A 97 1.91 12.96 2.15
N ARG A 98 2.35 11.70 2.10
CA ARG A 98 3.30 11.16 3.07
C ARG A 98 4.70 11.72 2.86
N ASP A 99 5.11 11.91 1.62
CA ASP A 99 6.42 12.49 1.30
C ASP A 99 6.47 13.96 1.72
N ALA A 100 5.41 14.72 1.50
CA ALA A 100 5.31 16.10 1.98
C ALA A 100 5.47 16.20 3.50
N LYS A 101 4.78 15.33 4.26
CA LYS A 101 4.90 15.28 5.73
C LYS A 101 6.28 14.83 6.19
N LEU A 102 6.91 13.90 5.47
CA LEU A 102 8.27 13.46 5.78
C LEU A 102 9.26 14.61 5.57
N GLU A 103 9.11 15.36 4.48
CA GLU A 103 9.98 16.49 4.16
C GLU A 103 9.80 17.63 5.17
N GLU A 104 8.57 17.95 5.55
CA GLU A 104 8.28 18.92 6.62
C GLU A 104 8.96 18.53 7.94
N ALA A 105 8.81 17.27 8.36
CA ALA A 105 9.44 16.76 9.58
C ALA A 105 10.98 16.78 9.49
N ARG A 106 11.56 16.55 8.31
CA ARG A 106 13.01 16.65 8.06
C ARG A 106 13.49 18.10 8.16
N SER A 107 12.75 19.04 7.59
CA SER A 107 13.08 20.47 7.67
C SER A 107 13.04 20.98 9.11
N GLU A 108 12.01 20.63 9.89
CA GLU A 108 11.92 20.98 11.31
C GLU A 108 13.08 20.37 12.11
N ALA A 109 13.41 19.11 11.83
CA ALA A 109 14.54 18.41 12.45
C ALA A 109 15.88 19.11 12.21
N ASP A 110 16.10 19.55 10.98
CA ASP A 110 17.34 20.22 10.56
C ASP A 110 17.46 21.60 11.18
N GLN A 111 16.37 22.36 11.23
CA GLN A 111 16.36 23.65 11.91
C GLN A 111 16.70 23.51 13.40
N LEU A 112 16.01 22.62 14.12
CA LEU A 112 16.24 22.43 15.56
C LEU A 112 17.67 21.98 15.87
N ARG A 113 18.25 21.17 14.98
CA ARG A 113 19.62 20.69 15.10
C ARG A 113 20.64 21.80 14.86
N GLY A 114 20.46 22.61 13.82
CA GLY A 114 21.31 23.79 13.58
C GLY A 114 21.26 24.82 14.71
N GLU A 115 20.09 25.06 15.30
CA GLU A 115 19.94 25.88 16.50
C GLU A 115 20.70 25.30 17.70
N TRP A 116 20.73 23.97 17.82
CA TRP A 116 21.44 23.29 18.90
C TRP A 116 22.96 23.34 18.71
N TYR A 117 23.47 23.17 17.49
CA TYR A 117 24.90 23.39 17.18
C TYR A 117 25.35 24.79 17.51
N THR A 118 24.54 25.80 17.17
CA THR A 118 24.83 27.20 17.51
C THR A 118 24.98 27.38 19.02
N ARG A 119 24.12 26.74 19.83
CA ARG A 119 24.21 26.80 21.30
C ARG A 119 25.44 26.11 21.85
N LEU A 120 25.88 25.00 21.25
CA LEU A 120 27.12 24.33 21.65
C LEU A 120 28.34 25.20 21.35
N ALA A 121 28.43 25.73 20.13
CA ALA A 121 29.55 26.58 19.72
C ALA A 121 29.68 27.83 20.60
N LEU A 122 28.56 28.43 21.04
CA LEU A 122 28.57 29.54 21.99
C LEU A 122 28.99 29.18 23.42
N ARG A 123 29.02 27.89 23.75
CA ARG A 123 29.39 27.39 25.09
C ARG A 123 30.85 26.92 25.14
N ALA A 124 31.40 26.44 24.03
CA ALA A 124 32.81 26.07 23.94
C ALA A 124 33.70 27.28 24.32
N ASP A 125 34.65 27.07 25.22
CA ASP A 125 35.60 28.06 25.72
C ASP A 125 37.02 27.50 25.62
N GLY A 126 37.60 27.59 24.42
CA GLY A 126 38.96 27.16 24.13
C GLY A 126 39.04 26.14 22.98
N ASP A 127 40.23 26.03 22.39
CA ASP A 127 40.46 25.26 21.17
C ASP A 127 39.98 23.80 21.27
N ASN A 128 40.17 23.14 22.42
CA ASN A 128 39.75 21.74 22.61
C ASN A 128 38.22 21.55 22.57
N GLU A 129 37.47 22.42 23.22
CA GLU A 129 36.00 22.33 23.23
C GLU A 129 35.42 22.74 21.87
N GLU A 130 36.04 23.71 21.18
CA GLU A 130 35.66 24.13 19.84
C GLU A 130 35.86 22.99 18.83
N ASP A 131 37.03 22.35 18.81
CA ASP A 131 37.33 21.20 17.96
C ASP A 131 36.34 20.04 18.22
N ALA A 132 36.04 19.75 19.50
CA ALA A 132 35.10 18.70 19.87
C ALA A 132 33.65 19.00 19.41
N VAL A 133 33.25 20.27 19.39
CA VAL A 133 31.95 20.69 18.86
C VAL A 133 31.89 20.50 17.34
N GLU A 134 32.96 20.81 16.61
CA GLU A 134 33.04 20.58 15.16
C GLU A 134 32.96 19.08 14.83
N ASP A 135 33.76 18.26 15.51
CA ASP A 135 33.74 16.79 15.35
C ASP A 135 32.35 16.22 15.66
N TYR A 136 31.70 16.71 16.72
CA TYR A 136 30.33 16.30 17.05
C TYR A 136 29.36 16.63 15.92
N GLN A 137 29.42 17.84 15.37
CA GLN A 137 28.53 18.26 14.29
C GLN A 137 28.68 17.36 13.07
N GLU A 138 29.92 17.08 12.65
CA GLU A 138 30.20 16.20 11.52
C GLU A 138 29.62 14.81 11.74
N ARG A 139 29.87 14.19 12.90
CA ARG A 139 29.37 12.85 13.22
C ARG A 139 27.84 12.78 13.29
N VAL A 140 27.20 13.83 13.79
CA VAL A 140 25.73 13.87 13.83
C VAL A 140 25.14 14.05 12.44
N GLU A 141 25.70 14.92 11.59
CA GLU A 141 25.23 15.05 10.20
C GLU A 141 25.41 13.73 9.43
N GLU A 142 26.57 13.08 9.55
CA GLU A 142 26.83 11.78 8.93
C GLU A 142 25.80 10.74 9.38
N ALA A 143 25.56 10.61 10.69
CA ALA A 143 24.57 9.66 11.22
C ALA A 143 23.12 9.97 10.79
N VAL A 144 22.78 11.26 10.62
CA VAL A 144 21.46 11.68 10.14
C VAL A 144 21.29 11.38 8.65
N ASP A 145 22.31 11.64 7.85
CA ASP A 145 22.32 11.38 6.41
C ASP A 145 22.28 9.88 6.10
N ASP A 146 23.06 9.07 6.81
CA ASP A 146 23.02 7.62 6.69
C ASP A 146 21.63 7.06 7.04
N ARG A 147 21.02 7.57 8.12
CA ARG A 147 19.66 7.21 8.49
C ARG A 147 18.67 7.58 7.38
N ARG A 148 18.75 8.79 6.84
CA ARG A 148 17.86 9.27 5.77
C ARG A 148 18.00 8.40 4.53
N ALA A 149 19.23 8.16 4.07
CA ALA A 149 19.53 7.32 2.93
C ALA A 149 18.98 5.90 3.10
N ALA A 150 19.18 5.29 4.27
CA ALA A 150 18.67 3.95 4.57
C ALA A 150 17.13 3.88 4.58
N ILE A 151 16.46 4.89 5.14
CA ILE A 151 14.99 4.98 5.17
C ILE A 151 14.45 5.22 3.75
N ASP A 152 15.05 6.12 2.98
CA ASP A 152 14.62 6.43 1.62
C ASP A 152 14.78 5.23 0.68
N ALA A 153 15.88 4.49 0.81
CA ALA A 153 16.07 3.22 0.13
C ALA A 153 14.98 2.20 0.51
N ALA A 154 14.64 2.08 1.80
CA ALA A 154 13.57 1.18 2.24
C ALA A 154 12.18 1.60 1.72
N ILE A 155 11.91 2.90 1.62
CA ILE A 155 10.67 3.45 1.05
C ILE A 155 10.61 3.16 -0.46
N LEU A 156 11.70 3.41 -1.19
CA LEU A 156 11.79 3.16 -2.63
C LEU A 156 11.56 1.68 -2.94
N ASP A 157 12.28 0.78 -2.27
CA ASP A 157 12.13 -0.66 -2.48
C ASP A 157 10.69 -1.12 -2.20
N PHE A 158 10.09 -0.64 -1.11
CA PHE A 158 8.70 -0.93 -0.80
C PHE A 158 7.75 -0.45 -1.89
N ARG A 159 7.96 0.75 -2.43
CA ARG A 159 7.12 1.32 -3.51
C ARG A 159 7.23 0.50 -4.78
N THR A 160 8.45 0.21 -5.23
CA THR A 160 8.72 -0.58 -6.43
C THR A 160 8.08 -1.96 -6.34
N GLU A 161 8.26 -2.66 -5.22
CA GLU A 161 7.69 -3.99 -5.04
C GLU A 161 6.17 -3.96 -4.94
N THR A 162 5.60 -2.96 -4.26
CA THR A 162 4.15 -2.80 -4.13
C THR A 162 3.51 -2.44 -5.47
N ASP A 163 4.13 -1.59 -6.28
CA ASP A 163 3.65 -1.25 -7.62
C ASP A 163 3.61 -2.47 -8.54
N ALA A 164 4.67 -3.30 -8.49
CA ALA A 164 4.68 -4.55 -9.22
C ALA A 164 3.53 -5.49 -8.78
N LEU A 165 3.22 -5.55 -7.47
CA LEU A 165 2.09 -6.34 -6.96
C LEU A 165 0.73 -5.77 -7.40
N VAL A 166 0.58 -4.45 -7.40
CA VAL A 166 -0.63 -3.76 -7.87
C VAL A 166 -0.86 -4.01 -9.35
N THR A 167 0.17 -3.88 -10.19
CA THR A 167 0.10 -4.19 -11.62
C THR A 167 -0.28 -5.64 -11.86
N LYS A 168 0.32 -6.60 -11.13
CA LYS A 168 -0.04 -8.02 -11.22
C LYS A 168 -1.50 -8.27 -10.84
N ARG A 169 -1.97 -7.66 -9.74
CA ARG A 169 -3.35 -7.79 -9.28
C ARG A 169 -4.32 -7.18 -10.30
N LYS A 170 -4.02 -6.01 -10.85
CA LYS A 170 -4.81 -5.37 -11.92
C LYS A 170 -4.95 -6.29 -13.13
N ALA A 171 -3.83 -6.82 -13.63
CA ALA A 171 -3.83 -7.75 -14.76
C ALA A 171 -4.63 -9.03 -14.46
N ALA A 172 -4.49 -9.62 -13.27
CA ALA A 172 -5.25 -10.79 -12.87
C ALA A 172 -6.76 -10.53 -12.82
N MET A 173 -7.18 -9.38 -12.28
CA MET A 173 -8.60 -9.00 -12.23
C MET A 173 -9.18 -8.68 -13.61
N GLN A 174 -8.40 -8.04 -14.50
CA GLN A 174 -8.80 -7.83 -15.89
C GLN A 174 -8.98 -9.15 -16.63
N SER A 175 -8.02 -10.07 -16.49
CA SER A 175 -8.13 -11.41 -17.09
C SER A 175 -9.32 -12.20 -16.55
N ALA A 176 -9.58 -12.14 -15.24
CA ALA A 176 -10.73 -12.81 -14.62
C ALA A 176 -12.07 -12.26 -15.16
N ARG A 177 -12.17 -10.93 -15.31
CA ARG A 177 -13.32 -10.26 -15.93
C ARG A 177 -13.53 -10.74 -17.36
N ASP A 178 -12.49 -10.71 -18.19
CA ASP A 178 -12.58 -11.06 -19.62
C ASP A 178 -12.93 -12.56 -19.81
N ALA A 179 -12.40 -13.42 -18.95
CA ALA A 179 -12.75 -14.84 -18.93
C ALA A 179 -14.20 -15.07 -18.51
N PHE A 180 -14.71 -14.33 -17.51
CA PHE A 180 -16.11 -14.40 -17.11
C PHE A 180 -17.03 -13.95 -18.24
N ARG A 181 -16.72 -12.82 -18.89
CA ARG A 181 -17.45 -12.30 -20.06
C ARG A 181 -17.55 -13.35 -21.16
N SER A 182 -16.41 -13.93 -21.52
CA SER A 182 -16.32 -14.96 -22.57
C SER A 182 -17.14 -16.20 -22.20
N SER A 183 -17.15 -16.60 -20.92
CA SER A 183 -17.94 -17.73 -20.44
C SER A 183 -19.44 -17.47 -20.53
N VAL A 184 -19.88 -16.24 -20.19
CA VAL A 184 -21.29 -15.83 -20.33
C VAL A 184 -21.71 -15.79 -21.79
N ALA A 185 -20.89 -15.23 -22.68
CA ALA A 185 -21.16 -15.20 -24.11
C ALA A 185 -21.27 -16.62 -24.71
N ALA A 186 -20.37 -17.53 -24.30
CA ALA A 186 -20.44 -18.93 -24.71
C ALA A 186 -21.71 -19.65 -24.20
N ALA A 187 -22.13 -19.38 -22.97
CA ALA A 187 -23.38 -19.92 -22.42
C ALA A 187 -24.61 -19.44 -23.20
N VAL A 188 -24.64 -18.15 -23.57
CA VAL A 188 -25.69 -17.56 -24.41
C VAL A 188 -25.71 -18.22 -25.79
N ALA A 189 -24.56 -18.34 -26.45
CA ALA A 189 -24.46 -18.97 -27.77
C ALA A 189 -24.90 -20.45 -27.75
N ARG A 190 -24.53 -21.21 -26.71
CA ARG A 190 -24.98 -22.60 -26.53
C ARG A 190 -26.50 -22.71 -26.36
N LEU A 191 -27.11 -21.76 -25.65
CA LEU A 191 -28.56 -21.73 -25.51
C LEU A 191 -29.24 -21.41 -26.85
N GLU A 192 -28.71 -20.48 -27.63
CA GLU A 192 -29.21 -20.17 -28.99
C GLU A 192 -29.12 -21.39 -29.93
N THR A 193 -27.97 -22.08 -29.93
CA THR A 193 -27.81 -23.34 -30.69
C THR A 193 -28.81 -24.40 -30.22
N GLY A 194 -28.94 -24.60 -28.91
CA GLY A 194 -29.89 -25.57 -28.37
C GLY A 194 -31.35 -25.25 -28.71
N CYS A 195 -31.71 -23.97 -28.81
CA CYS A 195 -33.01 -23.52 -29.29
C CYS A 195 -33.23 -23.89 -30.76
N ALA A 196 -32.22 -23.71 -31.63
CA ALA A 196 -32.28 -24.10 -33.03
C ALA A 196 -32.35 -25.63 -33.21
N ASP A 197 -31.67 -26.39 -32.35
CA ASP A 197 -31.67 -27.85 -32.34
C ASP A 197 -32.94 -28.48 -31.73
N GLY A 198 -33.88 -27.65 -31.24
CA GLY A 198 -35.15 -28.12 -30.66
C GLY A 198 -35.00 -28.82 -29.31
N LEU A 199 -33.95 -28.51 -28.53
CA LEU A 199 -33.79 -29.07 -27.19
C LEU A 199 -34.92 -28.65 -26.26
N SER A 200 -35.33 -29.55 -25.36
CA SER A 200 -36.40 -29.25 -24.40
C SER A 200 -36.06 -28.04 -23.52
N THR A 201 -37.07 -27.27 -23.11
CA THR A 201 -36.91 -26.13 -22.19
C THR A 201 -36.20 -26.53 -20.89
N ALA A 202 -36.46 -27.74 -20.39
CA ALA A 202 -35.80 -28.27 -19.19
C ALA A 202 -34.29 -28.45 -19.41
N THR A 203 -33.91 -29.01 -20.56
CA THR A 203 -32.50 -29.20 -20.95
C THR A 203 -31.80 -27.86 -21.12
N LEU A 204 -32.40 -26.91 -21.85
CA LEU A 204 -31.84 -25.57 -22.09
C LEU A 204 -31.58 -24.83 -20.78
N LEU A 205 -32.58 -24.79 -19.89
CA LEU A 205 -32.46 -24.13 -18.59
C LEU A 205 -31.41 -24.80 -17.70
N SER A 206 -31.34 -26.13 -17.70
CA SER A 206 -30.36 -26.87 -16.91
C SER A 206 -28.94 -26.54 -17.37
N ASN A 207 -28.69 -26.62 -18.68
CA ASN A 207 -27.38 -26.35 -19.27
C ASN A 207 -26.93 -24.91 -19.03
N PHE A 208 -27.80 -23.94 -19.29
CA PHE A 208 -27.47 -22.52 -19.10
C PHE A 208 -27.17 -22.18 -17.63
N LYS A 209 -27.95 -22.72 -16.69
CA LYS A 209 -27.67 -22.56 -15.26
C LYS A 209 -26.33 -23.19 -14.87
N GLY A 210 -26.03 -24.38 -15.41
CA GLY A 210 -24.75 -25.06 -15.20
C GLY A 210 -23.56 -24.23 -15.71
N ASP A 211 -23.65 -23.73 -16.93
CA ASP A 211 -22.60 -22.89 -17.54
C ASP A 211 -22.37 -21.60 -16.73
N LEU A 212 -23.44 -20.92 -16.32
CA LEU A 212 -23.32 -19.72 -15.50
C LEU A 212 -22.80 -20.01 -14.08
N ALA A 213 -23.14 -21.16 -13.49
CA ALA A 213 -22.59 -21.57 -12.21
C ALA A 213 -21.07 -21.82 -12.33
N ALA A 214 -20.64 -22.54 -13.36
CA ALA A 214 -19.24 -22.78 -13.64
C ALA A 214 -18.47 -21.47 -13.87
N ALA A 215 -19.01 -20.53 -14.64
CA ALA A 215 -18.42 -19.21 -14.86
C ALA A 215 -18.25 -18.42 -13.56
N ARG A 216 -19.26 -18.43 -12.67
CA ARG A 216 -19.19 -17.77 -11.36
C ARG A 216 -18.15 -18.41 -10.44
N THR A 217 -18.09 -19.74 -10.39
CA THR A 217 -17.08 -20.47 -9.62
C THR A 217 -15.67 -20.14 -10.12
N LYS A 218 -15.48 -20.07 -11.44
CA LYS A 218 -14.20 -19.68 -12.02
C LYS A 218 -13.81 -18.25 -11.60
N LEU A 219 -14.71 -17.29 -11.75
CA LEU A 219 -14.47 -15.90 -11.33
C LEU A 219 -14.12 -15.80 -9.84
N ALA A 220 -14.81 -16.54 -8.97
CA ALA A 220 -14.52 -16.58 -7.54
C ALA A 220 -13.12 -17.13 -7.25
N ASN A 221 -12.71 -18.20 -7.94
CA ASN A 221 -11.39 -18.78 -7.81
C ASN A 221 -10.29 -17.84 -8.33
N ASP A 222 -10.51 -17.21 -9.49
CA ASP A 222 -9.57 -16.25 -10.07
C ASP A 222 -9.38 -15.03 -9.13
N LYS A 223 -10.48 -14.53 -8.54
CA LYS A 223 -10.43 -13.47 -7.53
C LYS A 223 -9.62 -13.89 -6.31
N LYS A 224 -9.88 -15.09 -5.78
CA LYS A 224 -9.15 -15.64 -4.63
C LYS A 224 -7.66 -15.81 -4.91
N ALA A 225 -7.30 -16.21 -6.13
CA ALA A 225 -5.90 -16.29 -6.55
C ALA A 225 -5.25 -14.89 -6.55
N ALA A 226 -5.95 -13.87 -7.05
CA ALA A 226 -5.49 -12.49 -7.01
C ALA A 226 -5.44 -11.89 -5.58
N GLU A 227 -6.24 -12.40 -4.65
CA GLU A 227 -6.16 -12.08 -3.22
C GLU A 227 -4.88 -12.64 -2.56
N GLY A 228 -4.29 -13.72 -3.09
CA GLY A 228 -3.01 -14.24 -2.61
C GLY A 228 -1.86 -13.23 -2.65
N LEU A 229 -1.92 -12.25 -3.57
CA LEU A 229 -0.96 -11.15 -3.68
C LEU A 229 -1.00 -10.19 -2.47
N GLN A 230 -2.08 -10.19 -1.69
CA GLN A 230 -2.21 -9.37 -0.49
C GLN A 230 -1.24 -9.83 0.61
N GLU A 231 -1.01 -11.13 0.75
CA GLU A 231 -0.06 -11.65 1.73
C GLU A 231 1.39 -11.27 1.36
N GLU A 232 1.70 -11.19 0.07
CA GLU A 232 2.99 -10.66 -0.39
C GLU A 232 3.14 -9.18 -0.05
N ALA A 233 2.09 -8.36 -0.25
CA ALA A 233 2.11 -6.95 0.12
C ALA A 233 2.31 -6.75 1.64
N LYS A 234 1.65 -7.56 2.49
CA LYS A 234 1.87 -7.54 3.95
C LYS A 234 3.30 -7.88 4.33
N LYS A 235 3.92 -8.86 3.67
CA LYS A 235 5.34 -9.18 3.90
C LYS A 235 6.23 -7.98 3.57
N ARG A 236 5.95 -7.25 2.50
CA ARG A 236 6.74 -6.05 2.13
C ARG A 236 6.62 -4.93 3.15
N VAL A 237 5.46 -4.79 3.78
CA VAL A 237 5.26 -3.86 4.90
C VAL A 237 6.20 -4.19 6.05
N GLU A 238 6.26 -5.46 6.47
CA GLU A 238 7.13 -5.88 7.57
C GLU A 238 8.62 -5.72 7.23
N VAL A 239 9.01 -5.99 5.98
CA VAL A 239 10.39 -5.74 5.51
C VAL A 239 10.75 -4.25 5.62
N ARG A 240 9.88 -3.35 5.14
CA ARG A 240 10.10 -1.90 5.25
C ARG A 240 10.22 -1.48 6.72
N LYS A 241 9.30 -1.94 7.57
CA LYS A 241 9.30 -1.64 9.00
C LYS A 241 10.58 -2.09 9.69
N SER A 242 11.05 -3.30 9.39
CA SER A 242 12.31 -3.81 9.94
C SER A 242 13.50 -2.96 9.51
N ARG A 243 13.57 -2.55 8.24
CA ARG A 243 14.69 -1.73 7.74
C ARG A 243 14.71 -0.34 8.35
N VAL A 244 13.54 0.30 8.48
CA VAL A 244 13.42 1.59 9.16
C VAL A 244 13.83 1.48 10.62
N ALA A 245 13.41 0.42 11.34
CA ALA A 245 13.80 0.20 12.72
C ALA A 245 15.33 0.02 12.87
N THR A 246 15.96 -0.72 11.96
CA THR A 246 17.43 -0.88 11.93
C THR A 246 18.14 0.44 11.67
N ALA A 247 17.69 1.25 10.71
CA ALA A 247 18.27 2.56 10.42
C ALA A 247 18.19 3.50 11.63
N LEU A 248 17.04 3.52 12.32
CA LEU A 248 16.84 4.30 13.54
C LEU A 248 17.78 3.84 14.66
N LYS A 249 17.91 2.53 14.89
CA LYS A 249 18.78 1.98 15.93
C LYS A 249 20.26 2.29 15.67
N THR A 250 20.68 2.25 14.41
CA THR A 250 22.07 2.56 14.01
C THR A 250 22.36 4.03 14.33
N CYS A 251 21.55 4.94 13.80
CA CYS A 251 21.65 6.36 14.11
C CYS A 251 21.64 6.66 15.61
N GLN A 252 20.75 6.04 16.40
CA GLN A 252 20.74 6.21 17.86
C GLN A 252 22.06 5.79 18.52
N THR A 253 22.70 4.75 17.99
CA THR A 253 23.99 4.27 18.50
C THR A 253 25.09 5.29 18.18
N ASP A 254 25.11 5.80 16.96
CA ASP A 254 26.10 6.78 16.50
C ASP A 254 25.96 8.11 17.24
N LEU A 255 24.73 8.58 17.42
CA LEU A 255 24.44 9.77 18.23
C LEU A 255 24.84 9.59 19.70
N ALA A 256 24.64 8.40 20.28
CA ALA A 256 25.05 8.14 21.66
C ALA A 256 26.57 8.20 21.82
N LEU A 257 27.31 7.69 20.83
CA LEU A 257 28.78 7.76 20.81
C LEU A 257 29.27 9.19 20.66
N ALA A 258 28.74 9.96 19.69
CA ALA A 258 29.09 11.37 19.51
C ALA A 258 28.82 12.19 20.79
N ASN A 259 27.68 11.97 21.45
CA ASN A 259 27.35 12.65 22.70
C ASN A 259 28.31 12.29 23.85
N ALA A 260 28.80 11.04 23.91
CA ALA A 260 29.73 10.62 24.94
C ALA A 260 31.10 11.30 24.77
N GLU A 261 31.59 11.40 23.54
CA GLU A 261 32.86 12.04 23.20
C GLU A 261 32.80 13.55 23.43
N LEU A 262 31.74 14.21 22.95
CA LEU A 262 31.51 15.64 23.23
C LEU A 262 31.49 15.90 24.74
N LYS A 263 30.75 15.09 25.49
CA LYS A 263 30.67 15.26 26.94
C LYS A 263 32.04 15.12 27.62
N GLN A 264 32.87 14.18 27.16
CA GLN A 264 34.21 14.00 27.70
C GLN A 264 35.05 15.26 27.50
N ALA A 265 35.00 15.90 26.32
CA ALA A 265 35.74 17.12 26.05
C ALA A 265 35.37 18.26 27.03
N PHE A 266 34.08 18.45 27.30
CA PHE A 266 33.57 19.45 28.26
C PHE A 266 33.77 19.09 29.76
N GLU A 267 34.24 17.88 30.08
CA GLU A 267 34.56 17.46 31.46
C GLU A 267 36.06 17.55 31.79
N GLU A 268 36.92 17.68 30.78
CA GLU A 268 38.38 17.72 30.94
C GLU A 268 38.95 19.14 31.19
N ASP A 269 38.13 20.19 31.07
CA ASP A 269 38.45 21.61 31.38
C ASP A 269 37.98 22.09 32.78
#